data_AF-A0A3Q1BF18-F1
#
_entry.id   AF-A0A3Q1BF18-F1
#
_cell.length_a   1.000
_cell.length_b   1.000
_cell.length_c   1.000
_cell.angle_alpha   90.00
_cell.angle_beta   90.00
_cell.angle_gamma   90.00
#
_symmetry.space_group_name_H-M   'P 1'
#
loop_
_entity.id
_entity.type
_entity.pdbx_description
1 polymer ?
#
loop_
_entity_poly.entity_id
_entity_poly.type
_entity_poly.pdbx_seq_one_letter_code
_entity_poly.pdbx_strand_id
1 'polypeptide(L)'
;LSSPLQTSGYKGSCDYGKSDEREGRSCVRYKCGLLNTIQDVLRVCLSLYNDGEWDFNWCDVGWLRENFGHTYMEEHVRINHFRNHYELTRKNLMVKNLKRYQKNLERDIGRIEASRCDFFPCTFALPSEYHLFVEEFNRSPGSTWIMKPVAKSQGKGIFLFRKLKDIMDWKKVTYIYFNKELLVNHTAKNKPSAHHIDEQKDVAQVENYVAQRYIENPYLINGRKFDLRVYVLVSSYVPLKAWLYRDGFARFSGTRFSLSSIDDKYMHLTNVSVQKTAPDYDPEKGCKWQMQQLRRYLTAKHGREMVETLFKEMDNIFVRSLLSVQNVIINDKHCFELYGYDILLDQNLKPWLIEVNASPSHTPSSQEDYEMKCRLLEDTLNVVDMEGRLTGKEKRVGGYDLMWNDGPVYREDVNLQTSGSSCFTANTHLGCVNDREKQLRQLLKPFPYQKKM
;
A
#
# COMPACT_ATOMS: atom_id res chain seq x y z
N LEU A 1 41.54 -22.62 -4.80
CA LEU A 1 41.21 -23.68 -5.78
C LEU A 1 39.72 -23.94 -5.70
N SER A 2 38.96 -23.16 -6.45
CA SER A 2 37.49 -23.22 -6.49
C SER A 2 37.07 -22.52 -7.78
N SER A 3 36.91 -23.31 -8.83
CA SER A 3 36.42 -22.90 -10.14
C SER A 3 34.93 -22.55 -10.06
N PRO A 4 34.46 -21.54 -10.80
CA PRO A 4 33.04 -21.28 -10.95
C PRO A 4 32.41 -22.28 -11.94
N LEU A 5 31.27 -22.85 -11.53
CA LEU A 5 30.42 -23.72 -12.34
C LEU A 5 29.93 -22.97 -13.58
N GLN A 6 30.31 -23.48 -14.76
CA GLN A 6 29.74 -23.13 -16.06
C GLN A 6 28.30 -23.65 -16.14
N THR A 7 27.33 -22.76 -16.29
CA THR A 7 26.01 -23.12 -16.81
C THR A 7 26.04 -23.01 -18.33
N SER A 8 26.07 -24.18 -18.97
CA SER A 8 25.94 -24.39 -20.41
C SER A 8 24.61 -23.82 -20.94
N GLY A 9 24.70 -23.10 -22.06
CA GLY A 9 23.55 -22.51 -22.73
C GLY A 9 22.60 -23.53 -23.35
N TYR A 10 21.32 -23.26 -23.19
CA TYR A 10 20.31 -23.61 -24.18
C TYR A 10 19.92 -22.32 -24.92
N LYS A 11 20.59 -22.09 -26.07
CA LYS A 11 20.12 -21.13 -27.07
C LYS A 11 18.95 -21.77 -27.82
N GLY A 12 17.72 -21.52 -27.36
CA GLY A 12 16.55 -21.63 -28.20
C GLY A 12 16.51 -20.43 -29.14
N SER A 13 17.01 -20.61 -30.35
CA SER A 13 16.90 -19.63 -31.43
C SER A 13 15.44 -19.58 -31.89
N CYS A 14 14.70 -18.56 -31.48
CA CYS A 14 13.48 -18.16 -32.20
C CYS A 14 13.90 -17.10 -33.21
N ASP A 15 14.32 -17.57 -34.37
CA ASP A 15 14.56 -16.76 -35.56
C ASP A 15 13.19 -16.29 -36.08
N TYR A 16 12.83 -15.04 -35.77
CA TYR A 16 11.71 -14.37 -36.43
C TYR A 16 12.30 -13.42 -37.48
N GLY A 17 12.21 -13.87 -38.72
CA GLY A 17 12.57 -13.12 -39.91
C GLY A 17 11.84 -11.78 -39.99
N LYS A 18 12.53 -10.84 -40.63
CA LYS A 18 11.96 -9.60 -41.17
C LYS A 18 10.76 -9.94 -42.06
N SER A 19 9.55 -9.60 -41.62
CA SER A 19 8.41 -9.40 -42.51
C SER A 19 7.33 -8.56 -41.83
N ASP A 20 6.92 -7.54 -42.57
CA ASP A 20 5.77 -6.64 -42.42
C ASP A 20 5.82 -5.55 -41.35
N GLU A 21 6.16 -4.36 -41.85
CA GLU A 21 5.56 -3.08 -41.52
C GLU A 21 4.07 -3.24 -41.18
N ARG A 22 3.75 -3.43 -39.89
CA ARG A 22 2.39 -3.24 -39.38
C ARG A 22 2.17 -1.75 -39.17
N GLU A 23 1.52 -1.12 -40.13
CA GLU A 23 1.00 0.24 -40.02
C GLU A 23 0.16 0.43 -38.73
N GLY A 24 0.54 1.43 -37.93
CA GLY A 24 -0.42 2.24 -37.17
C GLY A 24 -0.78 1.86 -35.73
N ARG A 25 -0.04 0.99 -35.02
CA ARG A 25 -0.15 0.91 -33.56
C ARG A 25 1.01 1.67 -32.92
N SER A 26 0.72 2.86 -32.37
CA SER A 26 1.63 3.54 -31.45
C SER A 26 2.00 2.56 -30.34
N CYS A 27 3.25 2.12 -30.29
CA CYS A 27 3.70 1.26 -29.22
C CYS A 27 3.98 2.15 -28.01
N VAL A 28 3.25 1.92 -26.90
CA VAL A 28 3.39 2.72 -25.68
C VAL A 28 4.85 2.67 -25.21
N ARG A 29 5.48 3.84 -25.16
CA ARG A 29 6.88 4.05 -24.75
C ARG A 29 6.93 4.25 -23.24
N TYR A 30 7.71 3.43 -22.54
CA TYR A 30 7.83 3.54 -21.08
C TYR A 30 9.20 4.05 -20.62
N LYS A 31 9.18 4.81 -19.52
CA LYS A 31 10.35 5.18 -18.71
C LYS A 31 10.24 4.50 -17.34
N CYS A 32 11.34 3.91 -16.86
CA CYS A 32 11.40 3.34 -15.52
C CYS A 32 12.85 3.33 -15.02
N GLY A 33 13.11 3.97 -13.88
CA GLY A 33 14.42 3.98 -13.23
C GLY A 33 14.66 2.81 -12.28
N LEU A 34 13.68 1.92 -12.09
CA LEU A 34 13.72 0.83 -11.12
C LEU A 34 14.27 -0.45 -11.76
N LEU A 35 15.26 -1.09 -11.12
CA LEU A 35 15.82 -2.37 -11.56
C LEU A 35 15.19 -3.54 -10.78
N ASN A 36 13.90 -3.79 -10.98
CA ASN A 36 13.18 -4.88 -10.32
C ASN A 36 12.08 -5.47 -11.23
N THR A 37 11.18 -6.30 -10.67
CA THR A 37 10.06 -6.93 -11.39
C THR A 37 9.21 -5.97 -12.23
N ILE A 38 9.14 -4.69 -11.84
CA ILE A 38 8.49 -3.64 -12.66
C ILE A 38 9.16 -3.54 -14.03
N GLN A 39 10.49 -3.48 -14.07
CA GLN A 39 11.21 -3.39 -15.34
C GLN A 39 11.06 -4.65 -16.17
N ASP A 40 11.05 -5.83 -15.55
CA ASP A 40 10.81 -7.10 -16.27
C ASP A 40 9.45 -7.07 -16.98
N VAL A 41 8.39 -6.68 -16.27
CA VAL A 41 7.03 -6.58 -16.82
C VAL A 41 6.96 -5.51 -17.90
N LEU A 42 7.52 -4.32 -17.67
CA LEU A 42 7.47 -3.23 -18.65
C LEU A 42 8.20 -3.58 -19.94
N ARG A 43 9.33 -4.31 -19.87
CA ARG A 43 10.06 -4.79 -21.06
C ARG A 43 9.25 -5.76 -21.91
N VAL A 44 8.41 -6.58 -21.27
CA VAL A 44 7.58 -7.57 -21.96
C VAL A 44 6.30 -6.92 -22.52
N CYS A 45 5.72 -5.98 -21.79
CA CYS A 45 4.43 -5.39 -22.13
C CYS A 45 4.49 -4.15 -23.03
N LEU A 46 5.58 -3.38 -22.98
CA LEU A 46 5.67 -2.04 -23.58
C LEU A 46 7.02 -1.85 -24.30
N SER A 47 7.13 -0.81 -25.13
CA SER A 47 8.39 -0.47 -25.79
C SER A 47 9.25 0.45 -24.94
N LEU A 48 10.56 0.21 -24.91
CA LEU A 48 11.53 1.13 -24.31
C LEU A 48 11.50 2.48 -25.04
N TYR A 49 11.54 3.59 -24.29
CA TYR A 49 11.73 4.91 -24.88
C TYR A 49 13.17 5.06 -25.42
N ASN A 50 13.33 5.60 -26.62
CA ASN A 50 14.61 5.98 -27.21
C ASN A 50 14.56 7.49 -27.52
N ASP A 51 15.14 8.29 -26.62
CA ASP A 51 15.27 9.76 -26.64
C ASP A 51 13.99 10.62 -26.85
N GLY A 52 13.72 11.46 -25.85
CA GLY A 52 12.82 12.62 -25.92
C GLY A 52 11.47 12.44 -25.22
N GLU A 53 10.68 11.45 -25.63
CA GLU A 53 9.27 11.36 -25.25
C GLU A 53 8.89 9.96 -24.73
N TRP A 54 8.12 9.95 -23.65
CA TRP A 54 7.60 8.75 -23.00
C TRP A 54 6.09 8.93 -22.76
N ASP A 55 5.34 7.86 -22.97
CA ASP A 55 3.89 7.85 -22.79
C ASP A 55 3.54 7.34 -21.37
N PHE A 56 4.45 6.59 -20.76
CA PHE A 56 4.29 6.04 -19.43
C PHE A 56 5.56 6.15 -18.59
N ASN A 57 5.46 6.61 -17.34
CA ASN A 57 6.59 6.62 -16.42
C ASN A 57 6.23 5.91 -15.12
N TRP A 58 6.84 4.74 -14.90
CA TRP A 58 6.84 4.09 -13.60
C TRP A 58 8.02 4.61 -12.78
N CYS A 59 7.77 5.62 -11.97
CA CYS A 59 8.77 6.34 -11.20
C CYS A 59 8.69 6.03 -9.70
N ASP A 60 9.77 6.33 -8.97
CA ASP A 60 9.72 6.43 -7.52
C ASP A 60 9.20 7.80 -7.05
N VAL A 61 8.91 7.89 -5.75
CA VAL A 61 8.38 9.10 -5.12
C VAL A 61 9.40 10.26 -5.13
N GLY A 62 10.69 9.98 -5.14
CA GLY A 62 11.75 10.99 -5.26
C GLY A 62 11.69 11.68 -6.62
N TRP A 63 11.66 10.89 -7.70
CA TRP A 63 11.50 11.42 -9.05
C TRP A 63 10.24 12.27 -9.19
N LEU A 64 9.09 11.82 -8.67
CA LEU A 64 7.83 12.57 -8.71
C LEU A 64 7.98 13.97 -8.09
N ARG A 65 8.62 14.07 -6.92
CA ARG A 65 8.80 15.34 -6.20
C ARG A 65 9.63 16.34 -6.97
N GLU A 66 10.66 15.87 -7.66
CA GLU A 66 11.61 16.71 -8.38
C GLU A 66 11.09 17.14 -9.76
N ASN A 67 10.29 16.30 -10.42
CA ASN A 67 10.00 16.48 -11.86
C ASN A 67 8.55 16.85 -12.17
N PHE A 68 7.58 16.45 -11.34
CA PHE A 68 6.15 16.55 -11.71
C PHE A 68 5.69 18.01 -11.88
N GLY A 69 6.18 18.93 -11.05
CA GLY A 69 5.79 20.35 -11.12
C GLY A 69 6.44 21.16 -12.25
N HIS A 70 7.47 20.62 -12.90
CA HIS A 70 8.30 21.32 -13.89
C HIS A 70 8.17 20.72 -15.29
N THR A 71 7.40 19.66 -15.44
CA THR A 71 7.25 18.91 -16.70
C THR A 71 5.85 19.11 -17.25
N TYR A 72 5.74 19.63 -18.48
CA TYR A 72 4.49 19.57 -19.23
C TYR A 72 4.25 18.13 -19.67
N MET A 73 3.03 17.62 -19.46
CA MET A 73 2.65 16.25 -19.82
C MET A 73 1.46 16.30 -20.77
N GLU A 74 1.54 15.54 -21.85
CA GLU A 74 0.41 15.36 -22.76
C GLU A 74 -0.70 14.53 -22.12
N GLU A 75 -1.92 14.67 -22.64
CA GLU A 75 -3.11 14.05 -22.06
C GLU A 75 -3.05 12.51 -21.96
N HIS A 76 -2.35 11.86 -22.89
CA HIS A 76 -2.21 10.41 -22.91
C HIS A 76 -1.20 9.89 -21.88
N VAL A 77 -0.36 10.77 -21.32
CA VAL A 77 0.74 10.40 -20.42
C VAL A 77 0.20 9.84 -19.11
N ARG A 78 0.86 8.80 -18.58
CA ARG A 78 0.51 8.19 -17.29
C ARG A 78 1.70 8.06 -16.34
N ILE A 79 1.45 8.27 -15.04
CA ILE A 79 2.41 8.17 -13.93
C ILE A 79 1.77 7.42 -12.76
N ASN A 80 2.55 6.56 -12.11
CA ASN A 80 2.10 5.66 -11.04
C ASN A 80 2.02 6.29 -9.63
N HIS A 81 1.95 7.63 -9.52
CA HIS A 81 1.81 8.32 -8.23
C HIS A 81 0.93 9.56 -8.27
N PHE A 82 0.13 9.78 -7.22
CA PHE A 82 -0.48 11.09 -6.94
C PHE A 82 0.49 12.00 -6.17
N ARG A 83 0.51 13.30 -6.50
CA ARG A 83 1.47 14.27 -5.94
C ARG A 83 1.52 14.28 -4.41
N ASN A 84 0.35 14.22 -3.76
CA ASN A 84 0.22 14.19 -2.31
C ASN A 84 -0.31 12.85 -1.77
N HIS A 85 0.08 11.73 -2.39
CA HIS A 85 -0.19 10.36 -1.92
C HIS A 85 0.14 10.13 -0.42
N TYR A 86 1.03 10.94 0.14
CA TYR A 86 1.41 10.91 1.55
C TYR A 86 0.27 11.24 2.52
N GLU A 87 -0.83 11.85 2.06
CA GLU A 87 -2.04 12.06 2.88
C GLU A 87 -2.67 10.76 3.37
N LEU A 88 -2.54 9.68 2.59
CA LEU A 88 -3.00 8.34 2.97
C LEU A 88 -1.86 7.48 3.52
N THR A 89 -0.62 7.72 3.10
CA THR A 89 0.50 6.77 3.33
C THR A 89 1.44 7.17 4.45
N ARG A 90 1.47 8.45 4.88
CA ARG A 90 2.18 8.85 6.11
C ARG A 90 1.32 8.58 7.33
N LYS A 91 1.90 7.91 8.32
CA LYS A 91 1.17 7.37 9.49
C LYS A 91 0.36 8.43 10.25
N ASN A 92 0.93 9.61 10.47
CA ASN A 92 0.25 10.70 11.17
C ASN A 92 -0.88 11.33 10.33
N LEU A 93 -0.67 11.53 9.02
CA LEU A 93 -1.66 12.11 8.12
C LEU A 93 -2.83 11.14 7.88
N MET A 94 -2.54 9.85 7.68
CA MET A 94 -3.54 8.80 7.57
C MET A 94 -4.50 8.84 8.78
N VAL A 95 -3.95 8.81 10.00
CA VAL A 95 -4.75 8.84 11.23
C VAL A 95 -5.50 10.16 11.38
N LYS A 96 -4.87 11.30 11.06
CA LYS A 96 -5.55 12.61 11.07
C LYS A 96 -6.75 12.63 10.12
N ASN A 97 -6.58 12.14 8.90
CA ASN A 97 -7.61 12.11 7.86
C ASN A 97 -8.75 11.14 8.23
N LEU A 98 -8.42 9.95 8.74
CA LEU A 98 -9.40 8.98 9.26
C LEU A 98 -10.21 9.52 10.44
N LYS A 99 -9.55 10.12 11.46
CA LYS A 99 -10.24 10.76 12.60
C LYS A 99 -11.17 11.89 12.14
N ARG A 100 -10.72 12.74 11.21
CA ARG A 100 -11.53 13.82 10.64
C ARG A 100 -12.75 13.25 9.91
N TYR A 101 -12.55 12.23 9.09
CA TYR A 101 -13.63 11.57 8.35
C TYR A 101 -14.65 10.92 9.29
N GLN A 102 -14.20 10.19 10.31
CA GLN A 102 -15.07 9.61 11.34
C GLN A 102 -15.92 10.67 12.06
N LYS A 103 -15.31 11.80 12.46
CA LYS A 103 -16.03 12.90 13.11
C LYS A 103 -17.07 13.54 12.19
N ASN A 104 -16.75 13.69 10.90
CA ASN A 104 -17.71 14.20 9.91
C ASN A 104 -18.88 13.23 9.73
N LEU A 105 -18.63 11.92 9.62
CA LEU A 105 -19.69 10.91 9.55
C LEU A 105 -20.59 10.92 10.79
N GLU A 106 -20.01 11.06 11.99
CA GLU A 106 -20.80 11.14 13.22
C GLU A 106 -21.73 12.35 13.24
N ARG A 107 -21.25 13.50 12.74
CA ARG A 107 -22.03 14.74 12.63
C ARG A 107 -23.11 14.66 11.55
N ASP A 108 -22.77 14.11 10.38
CA ASP A 108 -23.59 14.23 9.18
C ASP A 108 -24.58 13.05 9.01
N ILE A 109 -24.24 11.86 9.49
CA ILE A 109 -25.04 10.62 9.33
C ILE A 109 -25.39 10.00 10.69
N GLY A 110 -24.45 10.00 11.64
CA GLY A 110 -24.65 9.51 13.01
C GLY A 110 -23.63 8.48 13.46
N ARG A 111 -23.72 8.10 14.73
CA ARG A 111 -22.73 7.25 15.43
C ARG A 111 -22.57 5.86 14.86
N ILE A 112 -23.66 5.24 14.38
CA ILE A 112 -23.63 3.88 13.83
C ILE A 112 -22.78 3.82 12.56
N GLU A 113 -22.88 4.83 11.71
CA GLU A 113 -22.07 4.88 10.49
C GLU A 113 -20.61 5.27 10.80
N ALA A 114 -20.40 6.12 11.81
CA ALA A 114 -19.07 6.49 12.27
C ALA A 114 -18.31 5.32 12.94
N SER A 115 -19.00 4.41 13.64
CA SER A 115 -18.36 3.24 14.26
C SER A 115 -17.85 2.23 13.24
N ARG A 116 -18.33 2.29 11.99
CA ARG A 116 -17.72 1.55 10.87
C ARG A 116 -16.32 2.04 10.51
N CYS A 117 -15.84 3.14 11.10
CA CYS A 117 -14.45 3.57 11.03
C CYS A 117 -13.56 2.98 12.15
N ASP A 118 -14.10 2.15 13.06
CA ASP A 118 -13.37 1.58 14.20
C ASP A 118 -12.47 0.40 13.80
N PHE A 119 -11.71 0.58 12.72
CA PHE A 119 -10.82 -0.42 12.14
C PHE A 119 -9.35 -0.04 12.20
N PHE A 120 -8.97 1.08 12.84
CA PHE A 120 -7.57 1.45 13.05
C PHE A 120 -7.29 1.60 14.55
N PRO A 121 -6.14 1.14 15.07
CA PRO A 121 -5.88 1.20 16.50
C PRO A 121 -5.78 2.65 17.00
N CYS A 122 -6.12 2.88 18.26
CA CYS A 122 -5.97 4.18 18.91
C CYS A 122 -4.54 4.71 18.73
N THR A 123 -4.41 5.86 18.08
CA THR A 123 -3.12 6.40 17.63
C THR A 123 -3.02 7.91 17.88
N PHE A 124 -1.85 8.36 18.30
CA PHE A 124 -1.52 9.76 18.56
C PHE A 124 -0.23 10.15 17.83
N ALA A 125 -0.25 11.29 17.15
CA ALA A 125 0.90 11.90 16.50
C ALA A 125 1.71 12.70 17.52
N LEU A 126 2.96 12.32 17.72
CA LEU A 126 3.88 12.97 18.65
C LEU A 126 4.87 13.87 17.89
N PRO A 127 5.20 15.06 18.43
CA PRO A 127 4.88 15.54 19.78
C PRO A 127 3.51 16.23 19.94
N SER A 128 2.78 16.51 18.85
CA SER A 128 1.57 17.35 18.86
C SER A 128 0.43 16.88 19.78
N GLU A 129 0.21 15.56 19.88
CA GLU A 129 -0.86 14.96 20.68
C GLU A 129 -0.33 14.32 21.98
N TYR A 130 0.86 14.72 22.46
CA TYR A 130 1.50 14.09 23.62
C TYR A 130 0.63 14.11 24.88
N HIS A 131 -0.03 15.23 25.19
CA HIS A 131 -0.88 15.34 26.37
C HIS A 131 -2.09 14.40 26.30
N LEU A 132 -2.75 14.32 25.14
CA LEU A 132 -3.87 13.40 24.89
C LEU A 132 -3.41 11.95 24.98
N PHE A 133 -2.24 11.64 24.45
CA PHE A 133 -1.63 10.32 24.56
C PHE A 133 -1.37 9.93 26.02
N VAL A 134 -0.79 10.82 26.84
CA VAL A 134 -0.52 10.52 28.26
C VAL A 134 -1.81 10.30 29.04
N GLU A 135 -2.85 11.08 28.78
CA GLU A 135 -4.16 10.88 29.39
C GLU A 135 -4.73 9.49 29.07
N GLU A 136 -4.72 9.11 27.79
CA GLU A 136 -5.20 7.80 27.34
C GLU A 136 -4.32 6.64 27.86
N PHE A 137 -3.01 6.85 27.93
CA PHE A 137 -2.06 5.88 28.50
C PHE A 137 -2.37 5.61 29.98
N ASN A 138 -2.64 6.67 30.76
CA ASN A 138 -2.94 6.56 32.18
C ASN A 138 -4.32 5.91 32.44
N ARG A 139 -5.28 6.03 31.52
CA ARG A 139 -6.58 5.34 31.58
C ARG A 139 -6.47 3.83 31.37
N SER A 140 -5.41 3.36 30.71
CA SER A 140 -5.17 1.95 30.39
C SER A 140 -3.83 1.46 30.96
N PRO A 141 -3.68 1.38 32.30
CA PRO A 141 -2.42 0.98 32.93
C PRO A 141 -1.99 -0.42 32.50
N GLY A 142 -0.70 -0.59 32.19
CA GLY A 142 -0.13 -1.88 31.76
C GLY A 142 -0.35 -2.24 30.29
N SER A 143 -1.11 -1.43 29.54
CA SER A 143 -1.28 -1.64 28.10
C SER A 143 0.04 -1.49 27.34
N THR A 144 0.21 -2.33 26.31
CA THR A 144 1.36 -2.27 25.41
C THR A 144 1.10 -1.28 24.28
N TRP A 145 2.11 -0.47 23.98
CA TRP A 145 2.07 0.52 22.91
C TRP A 145 3.24 0.31 21.95
N ILE A 146 3.08 0.78 20.72
CA ILE A 146 4.09 0.71 19.67
C ILE A 146 4.39 2.12 19.17
N MET A 147 5.67 2.50 19.23
CA MET A 147 6.21 3.73 18.65
C MET A 147 6.68 3.45 17.23
N LYS A 148 6.21 4.25 16.28
CA LYS A 148 6.60 4.14 14.86
C LYS A 148 7.02 5.51 14.32
N PRO A 149 8.17 5.63 13.64
CA PRO A 149 8.52 6.89 13.00
C PRO A 149 7.54 7.20 11.86
N VAL A 150 7.19 8.47 11.69
CA VAL A 150 6.14 8.90 10.76
C VAL A 150 6.49 8.62 9.30
N ALA A 151 7.76 8.83 8.92
CA ALA A 151 8.23 8.80 7.53
C ALA A 151 9.12 7.60 7.20
N LYS A 152 9.42 6.72 8.17
CA LYS A 152 10.22 5.51 7.93
C LYS A 152 9.33 4.31 7.60
N SER A 153 9.94 3.35 6.90
CA SER A 153 9.36 2.08 6.48
C SER A 153 10.26 0.90 6.92
N GLN A 154 9.90 -0.32 6.52
CA GLN A 154 10.73 -1.53 6.72
C GLN A 154 10.97 -1.93 8.18
N GLY A 155 10.15 -1.44 9.12
CA GLY A 155 10.28 -1.72 10.55
C GLY A 155 11.39 -0.93 11.25
N LYS A 156 12.10 -0.03 10.55
CA LYS A 156 13.21 0.74 11.13
C LYS A 156 12.69 1.75 12.15
N GLY A 157 13.33 1.81 13.32
CA GLY A 157 12.97 2.73 14.42
C GLY A 157 11.70 2.34 15.19
N ILE A 158 11.10 1.18 14.90
CA ILE A 158 9.94 0.70 15.66
C ILE A 158 10.38 0.04 16.96
N PHE A 159 9.67 0.35 18.05
CA PHE A 159 9.83 -0.31 19.34
C PHE A 159 8.51 -0.34 20.11
N LEU A 160 8.37 -1.33 20.99
CA LEU A 160 7.23 -1.46 21.89
C LEU A 160 7.61 -0.89 23.26
N PHE A 161 6.61 -0.46 24.03
CA PHE A 161 6.82 0.03 25.39
C PHE A 161 5.57 -0.19 26.25
N ARG A 162 5.77 -0.23 27.57
CA ARG A 162 4.70 -0.38 28.58
C ARG A 162 4.78 0.65 29.70
N LYS A 163 5.86 1.44 29.76
CA LYS A 163 6.02 2.51 30.77
C LYS A 163 6.33 3.82 30.06
N LEU A 164 5.76 4.93 30.52
CA LEU A 164 6.07 6.26 29.98
C LEU A 164 7.56 6.61 30.10
N LYS A 165 8.27 6.05 31.10
CA LYS A 165 9.70 6.22 31.27
C LYS A 165 10.50 5.78 30.04
N ASP A 166 10.04 4.76 29.34
CA ASP A 166 10.71 4.18 28.18
C ASP A 166 10.74 5.15 26.97
N ILE A 167 9.90 6.19 26.97
CA ILE A 167 9.84 7.25 25.94
C ILE A 167 10.23 8.64 26.47
N MET A 168 10.60 8.78 27.75
CA MET A 168 10.94 10.08 28.33
C MET A 168 12.26 10.64 27.78
N ASP A 169 13.22 9.78 27.44
CA ASP A 169 14.49 10.26 26.88
C ASP A 169 14.32 10.75 25.44
N TRP A 170 13.40 10.16 24.67
CA TRP A 170 12.93 10.72 23.39
C TRP A 170 12.33 12.12 23.59
N LYS A 171 11.48 12.31 24.61
CA LYS A 171 10.90 13.62 24.95
C LYS A 171 11.96 14.68 25.28
N LYS A 172 13.02 14.32 26.03
CA LYS A 172 14.09 15.26 26.39
C LYS A 172 14.86 15.73 25.16
N VAL A 173 15.19 14.82 24.25
CA VAL A 173 15.84 15.16 22.98
C VAL A 173 14.93 16.11 22.20
N THR A 174 13.66 15.77 22.00
CA THR A 174 12.69 16.65 21.34
C THR A 174 12.59 18.04 21.99
N TYR A 175 12.46 18.12 23.32
CA TYR A 175 12.32 19.37 24.06
C TYR A 175 13.57 20.26 23.97
N ILE A 176 14.77 19.67 24.09
CA ILE A 176 16.04 20.41 23.96
C ILE A 176 16.15 21.01 22.56
N TYR A 177 15.81 20.25 21.51
CA TYR A 177 15.87 20.74 20.13
C TYR A 177 14.88 21.88 19.87
N PHE A 178 13.60 21.74 20.27
CA PHE A 178 12.61 22.81 20.10
C PHE A 178 13.00 24.11 20.82
N ASN A 179 13.58 24.03 22.02
CA ASN A 179 14.02 25.22 22.74
C ASN A 179 15.32 25.83 22.19
N LYS A 180 16.19 25.01 21.58
CA LYS A 180 17.43 25.50 20.94
C LYS A 180 17.12 26.28 19.66
N GLU A 181 16.13 25.86 18.87
CA GLU A 181 15.64 26.61 17.70
C GLU A 181 15.02 27.97 18.07
N LEU A 182 14.30 28.04 19.19
CA LEU A 182 13.75 29.29 19.74
C LEU A 182 14.84 30.27 20.23
N LEU A 183 15.94 29.76 20.80
CA LEU A 183 17.06 30.58 21.27
C LEU A 183 17.91 31.15 20.13
N VAL A 184 18.07 30.42 19.03
CA VAL A 184 18.79 30.88 17.83
C VAL A 184 17.99 31.99 17.11
N ASN A 185 16.67 31.89 17.08
CA ASN A 185 15.82 32.89 16.43
C ASN A 185 15.69 34.22 17.21
N HIS A 186 15.99 34.24 18.52
CA HIS A 186 15.96 35.46 19.33
C HIS A 186 17.28 36.25 19.35
N THR A 187 18.39 35.66 18.89
CA THR A 187 19.71 36.31 18.88
C THR A 187 20.08 36.94 17.52
N ALA A 188 19.31 36.70 16.46
CA ALA A 188 19.56 37.19 15.10
C ALA A 188 19.13 38.66 14.84
N LYS A 189 19.00 39.51 15.87
CA LYS A 189 18.62 40.93 15.69
C LYS A 189 19.67 41.96 16.05
N ASN A 190 20.88 41.61 16.50
CA ASN A 190 21.94 42.60 16.75
C ASN A 190 23.35 41.99 16.69
N LYS A 191 24.01 42.04 15.51
CA LYS A 191 25.38 42.54 15.27
C LYS A 191 26.00 42.04 13.95
N PRO A 192 26.93 42.82 13.35
CA PRO A 192 27.44 42.58 12.00
C PRO A 192 28.68 41.65 11.96
N SER A 193 28.77 40.95 10.82
CA SER A 193 29.94 40.43 10.09
C SER A 193 31.28 40.21 10.82
N ALA A 194 31.70 38.94 10.95
CA ALA A 194 33.08 38.50 10.72
C ALA A 194 33.24 36.96 10.76
N HIS A 195 33.89 36.42 9.73
CA HIS A 195 34.53 35.10 9.58
C HIS A 195 33.68 33.82 9.71
N HIS A 196 33.29 33.30 8.54
CA HIS A 196 32.80 31.94 8.32
C HIS A 196 33.93 30.91 8.52
N ILE A 197 33.84 30.13 9.59
CA ILE A 197 34.41 28.79 9.67
C ILE A 197 33.24 27.82 9.54
N ASP A 198 33.30 27.00 8.49
CA ASP A 198 32.29 26.02 8.09
C ASP A 198 32.33 24.81 9.03
N GLU A 199 31.59 24.88 10.14
CA GLU A 199 31.15 23.69 10.88
C GLU A 199 29.66 23.46 10.61
N GLN A 200 29.36 22.78 9.49
CA GLN A 200 28.07 22.10 9.30
C GLN A 200 27.93 20.98 10.34
N LYS A 201 27.51 21.34 11.56
CA LYS A 201 26.93 20.37 12.50
C LYS A 201 25.48 20.14 12.08
N ASP A 202 25.23 18.97 11.50
CA ASP A 202 23.92 18.39 11.25
C ASP A 202 22.99 18.63 12.45
N VAL A 203 22.09 19.61 12.33
CA VAL A 203 21.00 19.79 13.30
C VAL A 203 20.05 18.63 13.06
N ALA A 204 20.22 17.54 13.83
CA ALA A 204 19.37 16.37 13.71
C ALA A 204 17.89 16.78 13.84
N GLN A 205 17.14 16.66 12.75
CA GLN A 205 15.71 16.95 12.75
C GLN A 205 15.03 16.09 13.82
N VAL A 206 14.19 16.72 14.66
CA VAL A 206 13.37 15.98 15.63
C VAL A 206 12.48 15.03 14.84
N GLU A 207 12.74 13.74 14.97
CA GLU A 207 11.99 12.72 14.25
C GLU A 207 10.59 12.62 14.85
N ASN A 208 9.56 12.84 14.02
CA ASN A 208 8.16 12.70 14.41
C ASN A 208 7.77 11.22 14.50
N TYR A 209 6.99 10.87 15.53
CA TYR A 209 6.51 9.51 15.77
C TYR A 209 4.99 9.46 15.87
N VAL A 210 4.44 8.26 15.70
CA VAL A 210 3.10 7.93 16.19
C VAL A 210 3.21 6.93 17.34
N ALA A 211 2.49 7.21 18.43
CA ALA A 211 2.24 6.26 19.50
C ALA A 211 0.90 5.60 19.25
N GLN A 212 0.90 4.29 19.04
CA GLN A 212 -0.29 3.52 18.69
C GLN A 212 -0.50 2.39 19.68
N ARG A 213 -1.75 2.11 20.06
CA ARG A 213 -2.10 0.96 20.91
C ARG A 213 -1.70 -0.32 20.18
N TYR A 214 -0.92 -1.17 20.85
CA TYR A 214 -0.49 -2.43 20.27
C TYR A 214 -1.64 -3.46 20.33
N ILE A 215 -1.84 -4.21 19.25
CA ILE A 215 -2.82 -5.30 19.24
C ILE A 215 -2.19 -6.51 19.94
N GLU A 216 -2.54 -6.67 21.21
CA GLU A 216 -1.97 -7.67 22.11
C GLU A 216 -2.43 -9.10 21.81
N ASN A 217 -3.64 -9.26 21.27
CA ASN A 217 -4.22 -10.56 20.93
C ASN A 217 -4.43 -10.70 19.41
N PRO A 218 -3.35 -10.76 18.61
CA PRO A 218 -3.47 -11.01 17.18
C PRO A 218 -3.98 -12.43 16.92
N TYR A 219 -4.66 -12.63 15.79
CA TYR A 219 -4.96 -13.98 15.32
C TYR A 219 -3.65 -14.69 14.96
N LEU A 220 -3.48 -15.91 15.45
CA LEU A 220 -2.27 -16.70 15.25
C LEU A 220 -2.54 -17.94 14.39
N ILE A 221 -1.58 -18.27 13.54
CA ILE A 221 -1.54 -19.55 12.81
C ILE A 221 -0.30 -20.29 13.26
N ASN A 222 -0.49 -21.48 13.83
CA ASN A 222 0.57 -22.28 14.45
C ASN A 222 1.40 -21.48 15.48
N GLY A 223 0.73 -20.60 16.23
CA GLY A 223 1.35 -19.74 17.24
C GLY A 223 2.18 -18.57 16.69
N ARG A 224 2.18 -18.33 15.37
CA ARG A 224 2.93 -17.22 14.75
C ARG A 224 2.01 -16.07 14.38
N LYS A 225 2.49 -14.85 14.60
CA LYS A 225 1.81 -13.62 14.19
C LYS A 225 1.96 -13.45 12.68
N PHE A 226 0.97 -12.86 12.03
CA PHE A 226 1.08 -12.46 10.63
C PHE A 226 0.29 -11.19 10.36
N ASP A 227 0.70 -10.47 9.33
CA ASP A 227 -0.09 -9.40 8.72
C ASP A 227 -0.42 -9.75 7.26
N LEU A 228 -1.38 -9.06 6.67
CA LEU A 228 -1.78 -9.20 5.28
C LEU A 228 -1.29 -8.03 4.45
N ARG A 229 -0.65 -8.32 3.33
CA ARG A 229 -0.45 -7.38 2.23
C ARG A 229 -1.55 -7.55 1.20
N VAL A 230 -2.35 -6.50 1.02
CA VAL A 230 -3.41 -6.41 0.01
C VAL A 230 -3.13 -5.24 -0.94
N TYR A 231 -3.46 -5.38 -2.22
CA TYR A 231 -3.19 -4.37 -3.25
C TYR A 231 -4.47 -3.68 -3.71
N VAL A 232 -4.45 -2.35 -3.69
CA VAL A 232 -5.57 -1.50 -4.12
C VAL A 232 -5.03 -0.49 -5.13
N LEU A 233 -5.61 -0.48 -6.32
CA LEU A 233 -5.29 0.47 -7.39
C LEU A 233 -6.34 1.58 -7.41
N VAL A 234 -5.89 2.83 -7.32
CA VAL A 234 -6.76 4.00 -7.52
C VAL A 234 -6.39 4.66 -8.84
N SER A 235 -7.34 4.69 -9.77
CA SER A 235 -7.16 5.29 -11.10
C SER A 235 -7.65 6.73 -11.18
N SER A 236 -8.45 7.18 -10.20
CA SER A 236 -8.88 8.58 -10.05
C SER A 236 -9.43 8.81 -8.64
N TYR A 237 -9.27 10.01 -8.10
CA TYR A 237 -9.97 10.50 -6.91
C TYR A 237 -11.14 11.44 -7.26
N VAL A 238 -11.23 11.92 -8.51
CA VAL A 238 -12.29 12.82 -8.98
C VAL A 238 -12.81 12.36 -10.36
N PRO A 239 -13.92 11.61 -10.43
CA PRO A 239 -14.56 10.92 -9.32
C PRO A 239 -13.69 9.77 -8.79
N LEU A 240 -13.92 9.31 -7.55
CA LEU A 240 -13.16 8.20 -6.98
C LEU A 240 -13.42 6.92 -7.80
N LYS A 241 -12.35 6.30 -8.32
CA LYS A 241 -12.38 5.02 -9.01
C LYS A 241 -11.27 4.13 -8.47
N ALA A 242 -11.67 3.03 -7.83
CA ALA A 242 -10.76 2.17 -7.09
C ALA A 242 -11.04 0.68 -7.33
N TRP A 243 -9.96 -0.07 -7.41
CA TRP A 243 -9.93 -1.48 -7.78
C TRP A 243 -9.19 -2.28 -6.71
N LEU A 244 -9.75 -3.42 -6.32
CA LEU A 244 -9.14 -4.35 -5.38
C LEU A 244 -8.50 -5.48 -6.17
N TYR A 245 -7.20 -5.76 -5.93
CA TYR A 245 -6.58 -6.93 -6.51
C TYR A 245 -7.00 -8.19 -5.74
N ARG A 246 -7.40 -9.24 -6.46
CA ARG A 246 -7.89 -10.49 -5.87
C ARG A 246 -6.84 -11.27 -5.10
N ASP A 247 -5.57 -11.03 -5.38
CA ASP A 247 -4.48 -11.74 -4.71
C ASP A 247 -3.67 -10.81 -3.81
N GLY A 248 -2.86 -11.43 -2.96
CA GLY A 248 -2.04 -10.78 -1.94
C GLY A 248 -1.35 -11.86 -1.12
N PHE A 249 -0.82 -11.51 0.04
CA PHE A 249 -0.18 -12.51 0.88
C PHE A 249 -0.20 -12.17 2.36
N ALA A 250 -0.27 -13.21 3.19
CA ALA A 250 0.04 -13.12 4.60
C ALA A 250 1.55 -13.23 4.82
N ARG A 251 2.13 -12.38 5.66
CA ARG A 251 3.54 -12.41 6.07
C ARG A 251 3.65 -12.85 7.52
N PHE A 252 4.31 -13.97 7.78
CA PHE A 252 4.46 -14.54 9.12
C PHE A 252 5.72 -14.02 9.84
N SER A 253 5.64 -13.89 11.16
CA SER A 253 6.81 -13.77 12.03
C SER A 253 7.64 -15.06 11.98
N GLY A 254 8.96 -14.94 12.14
CA GLY A 254 9.86 -16.09 12.20
C GLY A 254 9.67 -16.91 13.48
N THR A 255 9.31 -16.26 14.58
CA THR A 255 9.15 -16.87 15.91
C THR A 255 7.69 -16.92 16.36
N ARG A 256 7.41 -17.76 17.37
CA ARG A 256 6.09 -17.85 18.00
C ARG A 256 5.81 -16.60 18.83
N PHE A 257 4.57 -16.13 18.76
CA PHE A 257 4.11 -14.92 19.43
C PHE A 257 3.96 -15.13 20.94
N SER A 258 4.45 -14.15 21.70
CA SER A 258 4.28 -14.03 23.15
C SER A 258 4.33 -12.56 23.54
N LEU A 259 3.70 -12.19 24.66
CA LEU A 259 3.81 -10.86 25.27
C LEU A 259 4.79 -10.84 26.45
N SER A 260 5.42 -11.97 26.76
CA SER A 260 6.41 -12.07 27.85
C SER A 260 7.70 -11.28 27.54
N SER A 261 8.08 -11.15 26.26
CA SER A 261 9.24 -10.38 25.82
C SER A 261 8.87 -9.46 24.67
N ILE A 262 8.59 -8.19 24.98
CA ILE A 262 8.19 -7.18 23.99
C ILE A 262 9.37 -6.58 23.20
N ASP A 263 10.59 -6.85 23.66
CA ASP A 263 11.83 -6.34 23.07
C ASP A 263 12.29 -7.19 21.87
N ASP A 264 11.78 -8.42 21.74
CA ASP A 264 12.05 -9.27 20.58
C ASP A 264 11.29 -8.78 19.34
N LYS A 265 11.98 -7.98 18.53
CA LYS A 265 11.44 -7.41 17.30
C LYS A 265 11.05 -8.48 16.27
N TYR A 266 11.69 -9.66 16.26
CA TYR A 266 11.40 -10.72 15.29
C TYR A 266 10.06 -11.41 15.57
N MET A 267 9.62 -11.38 16.82
CA MET A 267 8.32 -11.88 17.26
C MET A 267 7.18 -10.91 16.90
N HIS A 268 7.45 -9.61 17.03
CA HIS A 268 6.42 -8.57 16.96
C HIS A 268 6.28 -7.92 15.58
N LEU A 269 7.33 -7.93 14.75
CA LEU A 269 7.36 -7.28 13.44
C LEU A 269 7.44 -8.32 12.32
N THR A 270 6.47 -8.33 11.42
CA THR A 270 6.31 -9.32 10.34
C THR A 270 6.98 -8.89 9.02
N ASN A 271 7.56 -7.69 8.97
CA ASN A 271 8.23 -7.18 7.78
C ASN A 271 9.42 -8.06 7.37
N VAL A 272 9.48 -8.46 6.10
CA VAL A 272 10.57 -9.29 5.54
C VAL A 272 11.96 -8.66 5.79
N SER A 273 12.07 -7.33 5.73
CA SER A 273 13.33 -6.62 6.01
C SER A 273 13.86 -6.83 7.44
N VAL A 274 12.96 -7.00 8.41
CA VAL A 274 13.33 -7.33 9.80
C VAL A 274 13.61 -8.82 9.89
N GLN A 275 12.75 -9.66 9.33
CA GLN A 275 12.90 -11.12 9.41
C GLN A 275 14.20 -11.62 8.77
N LYS A 276 14.68 -10.98 7.69
CA LYS A 276 15.96 -11.30 7.03
C LYS A 276 17.20 -11.09 7.90
N THR A 277 17.10 -10.29 8.96
CA THR A 277 18.23 -10.08 9.89
C THR A 277 18.20 -11.04 11.07
N ALA A 278 17.19 -11.92 11.16
CA ALA A 278 17.12 -12.92 12.22
C ALA A 278 18.27 -13.93 12.05
N PRO A 279 18.91 -14.37 13.15
CA PRO A 279 20.02 -15.33 13.09
C PRO A 279 19.67 -16.64 12.38
N ASP A 280 18.43 -17.12 12.58
CA ASP A 280 17.93 -18.37 12.01
C ASP A 280 17.03 -18.15 10.78
N TYR A 281 17.23 -17.03 10.07
CA TYR A 281 16.46 -16.74 8.86
C TYR A 281 16.74 -17.78 7.78
N ASP A 282 15.67 -18.46 7.37
CA ASP A 282 15.72 -19.43 6.29
C ASP A 282 14.80 -18.94 5.15
N PRO A 283 15.38 -18.60 3.98
CA PRO A 283 14.60 -18.14 2.84
C PRO A 283 13.66 -19.23 2.29
N GLU A 284 13.97 -20.51 2.47
CA GLU A 284 13.17 -21.63 1.98
C GLU A 284 12.00 -21.98 2.92
N LYS A 285 12.09 -21.65 4.22
CA LYS A 285 10.99 -21.88 5.19
C LYS A 285 9.71 -21.08 4.91
N GLY A 286 9.71 -20.20 3.91
CA GLY A 286 8.49 -19.66 3.31
C GLY A 286 7.52 -19.06 4.33
N CYS A 287 7.87 -17.93 4.95
CA CYS A 287 6.98 -17.20 5.85
C CYS A 287 5.89 -16.40 5.10
N LYS A 288 5.40 -16.90 3.97
CA LYS A 288 4.31 -16.27 3.20
C LYS A 288 3.25 -17.29 2.80
N TRP A 289 1.99 -16.92 2.99
CA TRP A 289 0.86 -17.62 2.38
C TRP A 289 0.21 -16.72 1.36
N GLN A 290 -0.13 -17.26 0.19
CA GLN A 290 -0.97 -16.56 -0.77
C GLN A 290 -2.34 -16.28 -0.15
N MET A 291 -2.99 -15.19 -0.56
CA MET A 291 -4.29 -14.80 -0.02
C MET A 291 -5.34 -15.90 -0.19
N GLN A 292 -5.31 -16.62 -1.32
CA GLN A 292 -6.20 -17.75 -1.56
C GLN A 292 -6.01 -18.89 -0.55
N GLN A 293 -4.77 -19.23 -0.22
CA GLN A 293 -4.45 -20.26 0.77
C GLN A 293 -4.96 -19.85 2.16
N LEU A 294 -4.75 -18.58 2.55
CA LEU A 294 -5.26 -18.04 3.80
C LEU A 294 -6.78 -18.11 3.86
N ARG A 295 -7.48 -17.65 2.81
CA ARG A 295 -8.96 -17.68 2.76
C ARG A 295 -9.48 -19.11 2.91
N ARG A 296 -8.90 -20.08 2.19
CA ARG A 296 -9.26 -21.50 2.33
C ARG A 296 -9.06 -22.01 3.76
N TYR A 297 -7.92 -21.71 4.37
CA TYR A 297 -7.64 -22.11 5.76
C TYR A 297 -8.63 -21.50 6.75
N LEU A 298 -8.91 -20.19 6.64
CA LEU A 298 -9.87 -19.51 7.51
C LEU A 298 -11.28 -20.08 7.31
N THR A 299 -11.70 -20.34 6.06
CA THR A 299 -13.02 -20.90 5.76
C THR A 299 -13.17 -22.30 6.33
N ALA A 300 -12.14 -23.13 6.21
CA ALA A 300 -12.14 -24.48 6.78
C ALA A 300 -12.22 -24.46 8.31
N LYS A 301 -11.57 -23.48 8.96
CA LYS A 301 -11.48 -23.39 10.42
C LYS A 301 -12.67 -22.70 11.09
N HIS A 302 -13.22 -21.65 10.48
CA HIS A 302 -14.23 -20.77 11.08
C HIS A 302 -15.59 -20.80 10.37
N GLY A 303 -15.69 -21.53 9.26
CA GLY A 303 -16.88 -21.56 8.43
C GLY A 303 -16.94 -20.39 7.43
N ARG A 304 -17.79 -20.58 6.42
CA ARG A 304 -17.91 -19.64 5.29
C ARG A 304 -18.45 -18.27 5.72
N GLU A 305 -19.51 -18.25 6.53
CA GLU A 305 -20.21 -17.02 6.90
C GLU A 305 -19.28 -16.03 7.63
N MET A 306 -18.58 -16.50 8.66
CA MET A 306 -17.62 -15.69 9.42
C MET A 306 -16.53 -15.11 8.51
N VAL A 307 -16.03 -15.89 7.56
CA VAL A 307 -15.00 -15.44 6.64
C VAL A 307 -15.53 -14.45 5.62
N GLU A 308 -16.74 -14.63 5.08
CA GLU A 308 -17.35 -13.61 4.22
C GLU A 308 -17.55 -12.29 4.97
N THR A 309 -17.95 -12.32 6.24
CA THR A 309 -18.04 -11.12 7.10
C THR A 309 -16.66 -10.46 7.27
N LEU A 310 -15.62 -11.24 7.58
CA LEU A 310 -14.25 -10.72 7.68
C LEU A 310 -13.81 -9.98 6.41
N PHE A 311 -14.03 -10.57 5.23
CA PHE A 311 -13.63 -9.93 3.96
C PHE A 311 -14.49 -8.70 3.64
N LYS A 312 -15.78 -8.67 4.01
CA LYS A 312 -16.62 -7.46 3.92
C LYS A 312 -16.10 -6.33 4.83
N GLU A 313 -15.66 -6.66 6.05
CA GLU A 313 -15.04 -5.70 6.95
C GLU A 313 -13.71 -5.16 6.38
N MET A 314 -12.94 -5.97 5.66
CA MET A 314 -11.77 -5.48 4.92
C MET A 314 -12.14 -4.52 3.78
N ASP A 315 -13.18 -4.82 3.01
CA ASP A 315 -13.65 -3.91 1.95
C ASP A 315 -14.05 -2.54 2.53
N ASN A 316 -14.71 -2.55 3.70
CA ASN A 316 -15.04 -1.34 4.45
C ASN A 316 -13.80 -0.52 4.83
N ILE A 317 -12.70 -1.17 5.25
CA ILE A 317 -11.41 -0.51 5.50
C ILE A 317 -10.90 0.20 4.24
N PHE A 318 -10.85 -0.53 3.12
CA PHE A 318 -10.29 0.01 1.87
C PHE A 318 -11.09 1.21 1.40
N VAL A 319 -12.42 1.08 1.29
CA VAL A 319 -13.29 2.16 0.83
C VAL A 319 -13.23 3.38 1.75
N ARG A 320 -13.42 3.22 3.06
CA ARG A 320 -13.46 4.36 3.99
C ARG A 320 -12.12 5.06 4.12
N SER A 321 -11.01 4.33 4.04
CA SER A 321 -9.68 4.94 4.04
C SER A 321 -9.47 5.84 2.80
N LEU A 322 -9.93 5.41 1.61
CA LEU A 322 -9.87 6.22 0.39
C LEU A 322 -10.83 7.43 0.45
N LEU A 323 -12.06 7.23 0.92
CA LEU A 323 -13.02 8.33 1.11
C LEU A 323 -12.51 9.39 2.09
N SER A 324 -11.75 9.00 3.11
CA SER A 324 -11.19 9.93 4.11
C SER A 324 -10.20 10.95 3.52
N VAL A 325 -9.61 10.62 2.37
CA VAL A 325 -8.61 11.44 1.67
C VAL A 325 -9.08 11.95 0.31
N GLN A 326 -10.26 11.53 -0.18
CA GLN A 326 -10.76 11.88 -1.52
C GLN A 326 -10.76 13.38 -1.80
N ASN A 327 -11.20 14.18 -0.83
CA ASN A 327 -11.27 15.64 -0.97
C ASN A 327 -9.95 16.37 -0.66
N VAL A 328 -8.90 15.63 -0.26
CA VAL A 328 -7.59 16.19 0.10
C VAL A 328 -6.52 15.83 -0.93
N ILE A 329 -6.64 14.67 -1.56
CA ILE A 329 -5.71 14.27 -2.63
C ILE A 329 -5.92 15.17 -3.85
N ILE A 330 -4.80 15.69 -4.35
CA ILE A 330 -4.74 16.47 -5.58
C ILE A 330 -4.85 15.47 -6.72
N ASN A 331 -6.05 15.38 -7.29
CA ASN A 331 -6.31 14.52 -8.43
C ASN A 331 -5.73 15.13 -9.72
N ASP A 332 -4.91 14.36 -10.42
CA ASP A 332 -4.40 14.69 -11.73
C ASP A 332 -4.70 13.51 -12.66
N LYS A 333 -5.19 13.80 -13.88
CA LYS A 333 -5.63 12.77 -14.85
C LYS A 333 -4.48 11.89 -15.35
N HIS A 334 -3.23 12.37 -15.25
CA HIS A 334 -2.07 11.59 -15.61
C HIS A 334 -1.71 10.57 -14.51
N CYS A 335 -2.27 10.70 -13.30
CA CYS A 335 -1.86 9.91 -12.14
C CYS A 335 -2.79 8.73 -11.87
N PHE A 336 -2.19 7.61 -11.48
CA PHE A 336 -2.84 6.54 -10.73
C PHE A 336 -1.93 6.16 -9.57
N GLU A 337 -2.40 5.31 -8.65
CA GLU A 337 -1.56 4.85 -7.54
C GLU A 337 -1.89 3.42 -7.16
N LEU A 338 -0.86 2.59 -7.05
CA LEU A 338 -0.95 1.23 -6.56
C LEU A 338 -0.54 1.20 -5.08
N TYR A 339 -1.54 1.17 -4.21
CA TYR A 339 -1.34 1.09 -2.77
C TYR A 339 -1.16 -0.35 -2.29
N GLY A 340 -0.26 -0.52 -1.31
CA GLY A 340 -0.16 -1.74 -0.51
C GLY A 340 -0.74 -1.51 0.89
N TYR A 341 -1.86 -2.15 1.18
CA TYR A 341 -2.51 -2.14 2.49
C TYR A 341 -1.94 -3.22 3.40
N ASP A 342 -1.63 -2.85 4.64
CA ASP A 342 -1.17 -3.76 5.69
C ASP A 342 -2.27 -3.93 6.73
N ILE A 343 -2.88 -5.12 6.75
CA ILE A 343 -4.01 -5.47 7.64
C ILE A 343 -3.57 -6.49 8.67
N LEU A 344 -3.95 -6.31 9.93
CA LEU A 344 -3.75 -7.30 10.99
C LEU A 344 -5.11 -7.86 11.43
N LEU A 345 -5.19 -9.17 11.65
CA LEU A 345 -6.37 -9.78 12.25
C LEU A 345 -6.15 -9.92 13.77
N ASP A 346 -7.15 -9.59 14.57
CA ASP A 346 -7.16 -9.95 15.99
C ASP A 346 -7.78 -11.33 16.23
N GLN A 347 -7.69 -11.83 17.46
CA GLN A 347 -8.20 -13.15 17.86
C GLN A 347 -9.68 -13.39 17.54
N ASN A 348 -10.47 -12.32 17.38
CA ASN A 348 -11.90 -12.36 17.05
C ASN A 348 -12.15 -12.24 15.54
N LEU A 349 -11.10 -12.34 14.71
CA LEU A 349 -11.13 -12.09 13.27
C LEU A 349 -11.60 -10.68 12.90
N LYS A 350 -11.41 -9.68 13.77
CA LYS A 350 -11.60 -8.28 13.37
C LYS A 350 -10.37 -7.81 12.59
N PRO A 351 -10.54 -7.25 11.37
CA PRO A 351 -9.42 -6.70 10.61
C PRO A 351 -9.09 -5.28 11.10
N TRP A 352 -7.79 -5.00 11.20
CA TRP A 352 -7.24 -3.72 11.63
C TRP A 352 -6.29 -3.15 10.57
N LEU A 353 -6.53 -1.92 10.14
CA LEU A 353 -5.62 -1.16 9.29
C LEU A 353 -4.37 -0.74 10.09
N ILE A 354 -3.20 -1.19 9.65
CA ILE A 354 -1.93 -0.89 10.30
C ILE A 354 -1.18 0.22 9.58
N GLU A 355 -1.06 0.12 8.26
CA GLU A 355 -0.48 1.14 7.39
C GLU A 355 -0.95 0.98 5.94
N VAL A 356 -0.86 2.07 5.18
CA VAL A 356 -0.98 2.06 3.72
C VAL A 356 0.35 2.53 3.15
N ASN A 357 0.90 1.79 2.20
CA ASN A 357 2.17 2.07 1.57
C ASN A 357 1.96 2.53 0.12
N ALA A 358 2.51 3.68 -0.24
CA ALA A 358 2.79 4.00 -1.64
C ALA A 358 4.05 3.26 -2.07
N SER A 359 4.13 2.88 -3.35
CA SER A 359 5.24 2.08 -3.89
C SER A 359 5.52 0.81 -3.06
N PRO A 360 4.54 -0.11 -2.89
CA PRO A 360 4.79 -1.36 -2.17
C PRO A 360 5.98 -2.12 -2.79
N SER A 361 6.75 -2.84 -1.96
CA SER A 361 7.93 -3.55 -2.48
C SER A 361 7.55 -4.61 -3.52
N HIS A 362 8.10 -4.47 -4.72
CA HIS A 362 7.98 -5.42 -5.82
C HIS A 362 9.19 -6.34 -5.97
N THR A 363 10.16 -6.30 -5.04
CA THR A 363 11.26 -7.27 -5.02
C THR A 363 10.74 -8.63 -4.56
N PRO A 364 10.85 -9.70 -5.37
CA PRO A 364 10.33 -11.01 -5.02
C PRO A 364 11.16 -11.65 -3.90
N SER A 365 10.51 -12.46 -3.05
CA SER A 365 11.20 -13.33 -2.08
C SER A 365 11.16 -14.81 -2.44
N SER A 366 10.30 -15.20 -3.39
CA SER A 366 10.20 -16.56 -3.94
C SER A 366 9.69 -16.47 -5.38
N GLN A 367 9.71 -17.60 -6.10
CA GLN A 367 9.20 -17.68 -7.47
C GLN A 367 7.69 -17.37 -7.52
N GLU A 368 6.91 -17.86 -6.56
CA GLU A 368 5.46 -17.59 -6.49
C GLU A 368 5.17 -16.11 -6.21
N ASP A 369 5.99 -15.45 -5.37
CA ASP A 369 5.90 -14.02 -5.11
C ASP A 369 6.27 -13.20 -6.36
N TYR A 370 7.24 -13.67 -7.15
CA TYR A 370 7.58 -13.07 -8.45
C TYR A 370 6.41 -13.16 -9.42
N GLU A 371 5.86 -14.36 -9.63
CA GLU A 371 4.74 -14.57 -10.56
C GLU A 371 3.49 -13.78 -10.19
N MET A 372 3.14 -13.74 -8.89
CA MET A 372 2.01 -12.92 -8.43
C MET A 372 2.24 -11.44 -8.70
N LYS A 373 3.46 -10.93 -8.47
CA LYS A 373 3.82 -9.53 -8.75
C LYS A 373 3.82 -9.22 -10.25
N CYS A 374 4.31 -10.13 -11.09
CA CYS A 374 4.22 -9.96 -12.54
C CYS A 374 2.76 -9.82 -12.97
N ARG A 375 1.88 -10.75 -12.55
CA ARG A 375 0.44 -10.69 -12.84
C ARG A 375 -0.20 -9.39 -12.32
N LEU A 376 0.12 -8.98 -11.10
CA LEU A 376 -0.37 -7.73 -10.51
C LEU A 376 -0.01 -6.51 -11.37
N LEU A 377 1.25 -6.42 -11.81
CA LEU A 377 1.75 -5.30 -12.59
C LEU A 377 1.18 -5.31 -14.02
N GLU A 378 1.14 -6.46 -14.69
CA GLU A 378 0.47 -6.63 -15.98
C GLU A 378 -1.00 -6.20 -15.92
N ASP A 379 -1.73 -6.68 -14.91
CA ASP A 379 -3.14 -6.34 -14.72
C ASP A 379 -3.32 -4.86 -14.38
N THR A 380 -2.33 -4.23 -13.73
CA THR A 380 -2.34 -2.79 -13.46
C THR A 380 -2.27 -2.01 -14.77
N LEU A 381 -1.36 -2.40 -15.68
CA LEU A 381 -1.27 -1.78 -17.00
C LEU A 381 -2.55 -1.98 -17.82
N ASN A 382 -3.19 -3.15 -17.70
CA ASN A 382 -4.48 -3.41 -18.35
C ASN A 382 -5.61 -2.53 -17.80
N VAL A 383 -5.63 -2.20 -16.51
CA VAL A 383 -6.61 -1.27 -15.91
C VAL A 383 -6.33 0.18 -16.29
N VAL A 384 -5.07 0.60 -16.31
CA VAL A 384 -4.67 1.96 -16.72
C VAL A 384 -5.03 2.20 -18.19
N ASP A 385 -4.99 1.14 -19.00
CA ASP A 385 -5.52 1.07 -20.36
C ASP A 385 -4.99 2.18 -21.30
N MET A 386 -3.66 2.27 -21.38
CA MET A 386 -2.97 3.25 -22.21
C MET A 386 -3.24 3.10 -23.71
N GLU A 387 -3.77 1.94 -24.13
CA GLU A 387 -4.14 1.65 -25.52
C GLU A 387 -5.65 1.81 -25.80
N GLY A 388 -6.46 2.20 -24.80
CA GLY A 388 -7.90 2.43 -24.98
C GLY A 388 -8.70 1.19 -25.38
N ARG A 389 -8.36 0.02 -24.82
CA ARG A 389 -8.99 -1.28 -25.11
C ARG A 389 -10.24 -1.53 -24.29
N LEU A 390 -10.41 -0.84 -23.16
CA LEU A 390 -11.55 -1.00 -22.27
C LEU A 390 -12.73 -0.12 -22.70
N THR A 391 -13.94 -0.62 -22.44
CA THR A 391 -15.19 0.11 -22.72
C THR A 391 -15.59 1.09 -21.62
N GLY A 392 -14.95 1.00 -20.45
CA GLY A 392 -15.26 1.77 -19.25
C GLY A 392 -16.37 1.16 -18.38
N LYS A 393 -16.98 0.05 -18.81
CA LYS A 393 -18.07 -0.66 -18.09
C LYS A 393 -17.59 -1.92 -17.37
N GLU A 394 -16.30 -2.23 -17.46
CA GLU A 394 -15.71 -3.43 -16.89
C GLU A 394 -15.78 -3.41 -15.36
N LYS A 395 -16.46 -4.40 -14.78
CA LYS A 395 -16.41 -4.67 -13.34
C LYS A 395 -15.17 -5.46 -12.92
N ARG A 396 -14.45 -6.05 -13.88
CA ARG A 396 -13.26 -6.88 -13.64
C ARG A 396 -12.27 -6.73 -14.80
N VAL A 397 -10.98 -6.62 -14.48
CA VAL A 397 -9.89 -6.57 -15.46
C VAL A 397 -8.69 -7.34 -14.90
N GLY A 398 -8.33 -8.47 -15.53
CA GLY A 398 -7.34 -9.39 -15.00
C GLY A 398 -7.71 -9.85 -13.58
N GLY A 399 -6.78 -9.67 -12.64
CA GLY A 399 -7.01 -9.90 -11.22
C GLY A 399 -7.62 -8.74 -10.44
N TYR A 400 -7.95 -7.62 -11.05
CA TYR A 400 -8.66 -6.52 -10.39
C TYR A 400 -10.17 -6.70 -10.45
N ASP A 401 -10.82 -6.47 -9.30
CA ASP A 401 -12.25 -6.22 -9.20
C ASP A 401 -12.49 -4.72 -8.95
N LEU A 402 -13.40 -4.10 -9.72
CA LEU A 402 -13.81 -2.72 -9.49
C LEU A 402 -14.67 -2.67 -8.22
N MET A 403 -14.16 -2.06 -7.16
CA MET A 403 -14.90 -1.96 -5.89
C MET A 403 -15.70 -0.65 -5.77
N TRP A 404 -15.19 0.43 -6.39
CA TRP A 404 -15.79 1.75 -6.30
C TRP A 404 -15.62 2.52 -7.62
N ASN A 405 -16.70 3.12 -8.11
CA ASN A 405 -16.72 3.99 -9.29
C ASN A 405 -17.76 5.09 -9.10
N ASP A 406 -17.35 6.16 -8.42
CA ASP A 406 -18.22 7.22 -7.90
C ASP A 406 -19.38 6.71 -7.01
N GLY A 407 -19.20 5.53 -6.46
CA GLY A 407 -20.20 4.78 -5.71
C GLY A 407 -19.81 3.31 -5.59
N PRO A 408 -20.43 2.56 -4.67
CA PRO A 408 -20.14 1.15 -4.50
C PRO A 408 -20.52 0.37 -5.76
N VAL A 409 -19.63 -0.51 -6.21
CA VAL A 409 -19.90 -1.43 -7.34
C VAL A 409 -20.30 -2.78 -6.79
N TYR A 410 -21.45 -3.27 -7.26
CA TYR A 410 -22.03 -4.54 -6.85
C TYR A 410 -21.88 -5.61 -7.94
N ARG A 411 -21.91 -6.88 -7.53
CA ARG A 411 -21.82 -8.02 -8.46
C ARG A 411 -23.02 -8.03 -9.39
N GLU A 412 -24.20 -7.89 -8.81
CA GLU A 412 -25.47 -7.82 -9.51
C GLU A 412 -25.58 -6.52 -10.31
N ASP A 413 -26.26 -6.56 -11.46
CA ASP A 413 -26.64 -5.35 -12.17
C ASP A 413 -27.85 -4.74 -11.48
N VAL A 414 -27.74 -3.47 -11.08
CA VAL A 414 -28.81 -2.75 -10.39
C VAL A 414 -29.88 -2.38 -11.42
N ASN A 415 -30.79 -3.30 -11.71
CA ASN A 415 -31.99 -2.97 -12.48
C ASN A 415 -33.01 -2.28 -11.55
N LEU A 416 -33.55 -1.13 -12.00
CA LEU A 416 -34.64 -0.39 -11.36
C LEU A 416 -35.92 -1.25 -11.32
N GLN A 417 -36.03 -2.24 -10.44
CA GLN A 417 -37.31 -2.87 -10.10
C GLN A 417 -37.32 -3.80 -8.88
N THR A 418 -36.26 -3.92 -8.10
CA THR A 418 -36.32 -4.63 -6.80
C THR A 418 -36.51 -3.63 -5.65
N SER A 419 -37.69 -3.01 -5.61
CA SER A 419 -38.21 -2.37 -4.40
C SER A 419 -38.53 -3.46 -3.38
N GLY A 420 -37.77 -3.53 -2.28
CA GLY A 420 -38.25 -4.19 -1.06
C GLY A 420 -37.24 -5.06 -0.30
N SER A 421 -36.18 -5.55 -0.93
CA SER A 421 -35.08 -6.22 -0.22
C SER A 421 -33.89 -6.41 -1.16
N SER A 422 -32.77 -5.74 -0.90
CA SER A 422 -31.57 -5.93 -1.71
C SER A 422 -30.31 -5.86 -0.85
N CYS A 423 -29.93 -7.02 -0.31
CA CYS A 423 -28.58 -7.23 0.18
C CYS A 423 -27.64 -7.27 -1.05
N PHE A 424 -27.26 -6.11 -1.56
CA PHE A 424 -26.32 -6.03 -2.69
C PHE A 424 -24.95 -6.53 -2.24
N THR A 425 -24.35 -7.41 -3.05
CA THR A 425 -23.05 -7.99 -2.71
C THR A 425 -21.94 -7.15 -3.36
N ALA A 426 -20.97 -6.69 -2.56
CA ALA A 426 -19.81 -5.96 -3.07
C ALA A 426 -19.11 -6.77 -4.18
N ASN A 427 -18.68 -6.08 -5.24
CA ASN A 427 -17.91 -6.66 -6.33
C ASN A 427 -16.44 -6.85 -5.94
N THR A 428 -16.18 -7.65 -4.91
CA THR A 428 -14.85 -7.94 -4.38
C THR A 428 -14.71 -9.44 -4.18
N HIS A 429 -13.57 -10.00 -4.58
CA HIS A 429 -13.31 -11.44 -4.51
C HIS A 429 -11.90 -11.76 -3.97
N LEU A 430 -11.43 -10.97 -2.99
CA LEU A 430 -10.11 -11.11 -2.39
C LEU A 430 -9.88 -12.55 -1.86
N GLY A 431 -8.87 -13.24 -2.39
CA GLY A 431 -8.56 -14.64 -2.05
C GLY A 431 -9.47 -15.69 -2.68
N CYS A 432 -10.39 -15.33 -3.57
CA CYS A 432 -11.18 -16.30 -4.34
C CYS A 432 -10.40 -16.85 -5.54
N VAL A 433 -10.93 -17.91 -6.16
CA VAL A 433 -10.46 -18.40 -7.46
C VAL A 433 -10.67 -17.31 -8.52
N ASN A 434 -9.67 -17.12 -9.37
CA ASN A 434 -9.67 -16.09 -10.41
C ASN A 434 -9.54 -16.71 -11.81
N ASP A 435 -10.48 -16.40 -12.70
CA ASP A 435 -10.52 -16.80 -14.10
C ASP A 435 -9.68 -15.89 -15.02
N ARG A 436 -8.60 -15.30 -14.49
CA ARG A 436 -7.76 -14.26 -15.11
C ARG A 436 -7.45 -14.51 -16.59
N GLU A 437 -6.81 -15.63 -16.91
CA GLU A 437 -6.34 -15.94 -18.27
C GLU A 437 -7.49 -15.98 -19.28
N LYS A 438 -8.61 -16.61 -18.88
CA LYS A 438 -9.81 -16.69 -19.73
C LYS A 438 -10.44 -15.31 -19.91
N GLN A 439 -10.51 -14.52 -18.84
CA GLN A 439 -11.11 -13.19 -18.86
C GLN A 439 -10.27 -12.21 -19.71
N LEU A 440 -8.95 -12.14 -19.51
CA LEU A 440 -8.07 -11.28 -20.31
C LEU A 440 -8.10 -11.64 -21.79
N ARG A 441 -8.10 -12.95 -22.13
CA ARG A 441 -8.24 -13.40 -23.52
C ARG A 441 -9.57 -13.00 -24.16
N GLN A 442 -10.64 -12.84 -23.38
CA GLN A 442 -11.93 -12.40 -23.88
C GLN A 442 -11.98 -10.87 -24.01
N LEU A 443 -11.41 -10.17 -23.03
CA LEU A 443 -11.38 -8.71 -22.94
C LEU A 443 -10.49 -8.08 -24.01
N LEU A 444 -9.32 -8.67 -24.26
CA LEU A 444 -8.29 -8.12 -25.15
C LEU A 444 -8.33 -8.74 -26.56
N LYS A 445 -9.45 -9.35 -26.97
CA LYS A 445 -9.58 -9.84 -28.36
C LYS A 445 -9.49 -8.65 -29.31
N PRO A 446 -8.76 -8.78 -30.44
CA PRO A 446 -8.85 -7.79 -31.51
C PRO A 446 -10.30 -7.69 -31.95
N PHE A 447 -10.86 -6.47 -32.01
CA PHE A 447 -12.16 -6.24 -32.63
C PHE A 447 -12.14 -6.87 -34.04
N PRO A 448 -13.14 -7.68 -34.42
CA PRO A 448 -13.27 -8.06 -35.83
C PRO A 448 -13.43 -6.77 -36.62
N TYR A 449 -12.55 -6.57 -37.60
CA TYR A 449 -12.59 -5.43 -38.53
C TYR A 449 -14.03 -5.18 -38.97
N GLN A 450 -14.59 -4.03 -38.59
CA GLN A 450 -15.68 -3.46 -39.35
C GLN A 450 -15.11 -3.18 -40.73
N LYS A 451 -15.35 -4.08 -41.68
CA LYS A 451 -15.23 -3.75 -43.11
C LYS A 451 -16.06 -2.49 -43.28
N LYS A 452 -15.41 -1.35 -43.51
CA LYS A 452 -16.07 -0.19 -44.11
C LYS A 452 -16.74 -0.71 -45.39
N MET A 453 -18.07 -0.74 -45.40
CA MET A 453 -18.84 -0.90 -46.63
C MET A 453 -18.72 0.35 -47.47
#